data_AF-A0A920KVT7-F1
#
_entry.id   AF-A0A920KVT7-F1
#
_cell.length_a   1.000
_cell.length_b   1.000
_cell.length_c   1.000
_cell.angle_alpha   90.00
_cell.angle_beta   90.00
_cell.angle_gamma   90.00
#
_symmetry.space_group_name_H-M   'P 1'
#
loop_
_entity.id
_entity.type
_entity.pdbx_description
1 polymer ?
#
loop_
_entity_poly.entity_id
_entity_poly.type
_entity_poly.pdbx_seq_one_letter_code
_entity_poly.pdbx_strand_id
1 'polypeptide(L)'
;MAKLNYKNSLIKKLQYRSIYSGSKECDFVLSNFAKNNLEKLSISELESYERFLTLGDVNIWNWVSNNEAIPFFEDENYEKFILMMKKS
;
A
#
# COMPACT_ATOMS: atom_id res chain seq x y z
N MET A 1 1.36 23.63 10.09
CA MET A 1 0.18 22.97 10.68
C MET A 1 -0.70 22.29 9.62
N ALA A 2 -1.14 22.96 8.55
CA ALA A 2 -2.02 22.35 7.53
C ALA A 2 -1.48 21.07 6.86
N LYS A 3 -0.19 21.06 6.46
CA LYS A 3 0.44 19.90 5.80
C LYS A 3 0.56 18.66 6.70
N LEU A 4 0.80 18.87 8.00
CA LEU A 4 0.85 17.79 9.00
C LEU A 4 -0.55 17.19 9.24
N ASN A 5 -1.57 18.05 9.33
CA ASN A 5 -2.96 17.61 9.47
C ASN A 5 -3.42 16.81 8.24
N TYR A 6 -3.05 17.25 7.04
CA TYR A 6 -3.33 16.51 5.81
C TYR A 6 -2.67 15.13 5.80
N LYS A 7 -1.37 15.04 6.13
CA LYS A 7 -0.64 13.75 6.21
C LYS A 7 -1.34 12.77 7.16
N ASN A 8 -1.70 13.23 8.36
CA ASN A 8 -2.34 12.38 9.36
C ASN A 8 -3.73 11.90 8.92
N SER A 9 -4.53 12.75 8.27
CA SER A 9 -5.82 12.36 7.68
C SER A 9 -5.65 11.30 6.58
N LEU A 10 -4.63 11.46 5.74
CA LEU A 10 -4.32 10.51 4.67
C LEU A 10 -3.89 9.15 5.23
N ILE A 11 -3.02 9.13 6.25
CA ILE A 11 -2.61 7.88 6.93
C ILE A 11 -3.83 7.14 7.48
N LYS A 12 -4.73 7.82 8.20
CA LYS A 12 -5.93 7.20 8.77
C LYS A 12 -6.83 6.59 7.69
N LYS A 13 -7.01 7.30 6.58
CA LYS A 13 -7.78 6.81 5.42
C LYS A 13 -7.16 5.53 4.83
N LEU A 14 -5.84 5.52 4.66
CA LEU A 14 -5.10 4.41 4.06
C LEU A 14 -5.03 3.18 4.98
N GLN A 15 -4.91 3.39 6.29
CA GLN A 15 -5.03 2.31 7.28
C GLN A 15 -6.39 1.63 7.18
N TYR A 16 -7.48 2.41 7.14
CA TYR A 16 -8.83 1.86 6.98
C TYR A 16 -8.96 1.08 5.68
N ARG A 17 -8.54 1.64 4.54
CA ARG A 17 -8.61 0.94 3.25
C ARG A 17 -7.79 -0.35 3.19
N SER A 18 -6.69 -0.43 3.93
CA SER A 18 -5.80 -1.60 3.94
C SER A 18 -6.35 -2.78 4.78
N ILE A 19 -7.50 -2.62 5.43
CA ILE A 19 -8.12 -3.65 6.31
C ILE A 19 -9.33 -4.33 5.64
N TYR A 20 -9.91 -3.73 4.59
CA TYR A 20 -11.16 -4.17 3.96
C TYR A 20 -10.96 -4.55 2.49
N SER A 21 -9.97 -5.40 2.23
CA SER A 21 -9.74 -6.03 0.95
C SER A 21 -10.64 -7.28 0.82
N GLY A 22 -10.96 -7.71 -0.39
CA GLY A 22 -11.85 -8.85 -0.66
C GLY A 22 -11.27 -10.23 -0.29
N SER A 23 -10.01 -10.31 0.15
CA SER A 23 -9.29 -11.56 0.50
C SER A 23 -8.55 -11.41 1.83
N LYS A 24 -8.66 -12.42 2.70
CA LYS A 24 -8.00 -12.44 4.01
C LYS A 24 -6.48 -12.38 3.92
N GLU A 25 -5.91 -12.98 2.87
CA GLU A 25 -4.48 -12.98 2.62
C GLU A 25 -3.98 -11.58 2.25
N CYS A 26 -4.70 -10.90 1.37
CA CYS A 26 -4.39 -9.53 0.98
C CYS A 26 -4.59 -8.56 2.16
N ASP A 27 -5.65 -8.73 2.96
CA ASP A 27 -5.88 -7.99 4.21
C ASP A 27 -4.70 -8.10 5.16
N PHE A 28 -4.16 -9.31 5.36
CA PHE A 28 -3.04 -9.54 6.27
C PHE A 28 -1.80 -8.76 5.83
N VAL A 29 -1.43 -8.86 4.55
CA VAL A 29 -0.25 -8.16 4.02
C VAL A 29 -0.44 -6.64 4.05
N LEU A 30 -1.58 -6.15 3.57
CA LEU A 30 -1.87 -4.72 3.48
C LEU A 30 -1.98 -4.08 4.87
N SER A 31 -2.67 -4.74 5.82
CA SER A 31 -2.78 -4.23 7.19
C SER A 31 -1.43 -4.21 7.91
N ASN A 32 -0.59 -5.25 7.74
CA ASN A 32 0.76 -5.28 8.30
C ASN A 32 1.65 -4.19 7.70
N PHE A 33 1.63 -4.04 6.37
CA PHE A 33 2.35 -2.97 5.68
C PHE A 33 1.89 -1.60 6.16
N ALA A 34 0.58 -1.38 6.24
CA ALA A 34 -0.02 -0.11 6.62
C ALA A 34 0.39 0.32 8.04
N LYS A 35 0.35 -0.63 8.98
CA LYS A 35 0.72 -0.41 10.39
C LYS A 35 2.20 -0.05 10.55
N ASN A 36 3.08 -0.67 9.77
CA ASN A 36 4.53 -0.57 9.99
C ASN A 36 5.22 0.52 9.15
N ASN A 37 4.57 0.97 8.07
CA ASN A 37 5.23 1.81 7.05
C ASN A 37 4.57 3.17 6.79
N LEU A 38 3.24 3.33 6.92
CA LEU A 38 2.57 4.57 6.48
C LEU A 38 3.07 5.83 7.19
N GLU A 39 3.44 5.75 8.47
CA GLU A 39 3.97 6.91 9.20
C GLU A 39 5.31 7.39 8.65
N LYS A 40 6.12 6.45 8.12
CA LYS A 40 7.46 6.69 7.56
C LYS A 40 7.41 7.24 6.13
N LEU A 41 6.28 7.05 5.43
CA LEU A 41 6.11 7.55 4.07
C LEU A 41 5.95 9.07 4.03
N SER A 42 6.45 9.68 2.97
CA SER A 42 6.16 11.05 2.58
C SER A 42 4.72 11.19 2.08
N ILE A 43 4.22 12.43 1.98
CA ILE A 43 2.85 12.67 1.46
C ILE A 43 2.69 12.15 0.03
N SER A 44 3.69 12.36 -0.83
CA SER A 44 3.65 11.88 -2.22
C SER A 44 3.63 10.35 -2.29
N GLU A 45 4.38 9.67 -1.43
CA GLU A 45 4.33 8.21 -1.33
C GLU A 45 2.98 7.72 -0.79
N LEU A 46 2.35 8.44 0.15
CA LEU A 46 1.01 8.10 0.64
C LEU A 46 -0.05 8.26 -0.46
N GLU A 47 0.03 9.32 -1.26
CA GLU A 47 -0.84 9.52 -2.43
C GLU A 47 -0.61 8.42 -3.49
N SER A 48 0.64 8.00 -3.66
CA SER A 48 1.00 6.89 -4.55
C SER A 48 0.45 5.56 -4.03
N TYR A 49 0.55 5.32 -2.72
CA TYR A 49 -0.05 4.16 -2.07
C TYR A 49 -1.58 4.17 -2.20
N GLU A 50 -2.21 5.35 -2.13
CA GLU A 50 -3.66 5.46 -2.37
C GLU A 50 -4.04 4.96 -3.77
N ARG A 51 -3.31 5.37 -4.81
CA ARG A 51 -3.52 4.90 -6.18
C ARG A 51 -3.17 3.42 -6.33
N PHE A 52 -2.11 2.95 -5.67
CA PHE A 52 -1.72 1.54 -5.66
C PHE A 52 -2.84 0.63 -5.17
N LEU A 53 -3.55 1.01 -4.11
CA LEU A 53 -4.70 0.25 -3.60
C LEU A 53 -5.84 0.09 -4.63
N THR A 54 -5.90 0.94 -5.67
CA THR A 54 -6.91 0.83 -6.73
C THR A 54 -6.59 -0.23 -7.78
N LEU A 55 -5.37 -0.81 -7.76
CA LEU A 55 -4.96 -1.89 -8.66
C LEU A 55 -5.69 -3.21 -8.37
N GLY A 56 -6.35 -3.31 -7.23
CA GLY A 56 -7.17 -4.46 -6.85
C GLY A 56 -6.41 -5.51 -6.05
N ASP A 57 -7.11 -6.08 -5.08
CA ASP A 57 -6.52 -6.95 -4.06
C ASP A 57 -5.90 -8.22 -4.64
N VAL A 58 -6.53 -8.79 -5.66
CA VAL A 58 -6.05 -10.00 -6.35
C VAL A 58 -4.72 -9.75 -7.05
N ASN A 59 -4.61 -8.63 -7.77
CA ASN A 59 -3.39 -8.25 -8.47
C ASN A 59 -2.24 -8.01 -7.49
N ILE A 60 -2.51 -7.21 -6.44
CA ILE A 60 -1.53 -6.92 -5.39
C ILE A 60 -1.04 -8.22 -4.74
N TRP A 61 -1.97 -9.11 -4.36
CA TRP A 61 -1.64 -10.40 -3.78
C TRP A 61 -0.79 -11.26 -4.72
N ASN A 62 -1.12 -11.34 -6.01
CA ASN A 62 -0.36 -12.13 -6.99
C ASN A 62 1.10 -11.68 -7.07
N TRP A 63 1.36 -10.37 -7.05
CA TRP A 63 2.72 -9.85 -7.10
C TRP A 63 3.49 -10.07 -5.80
N VAL A 64 2.84 -9.88 -4.64
CA VAL A 64 3.46 -10.12 -3.33
C VAL A 64 3.80 -11.60 -3.15
N SER A 65 2.90 -12.50 -3.53
CA SER A 65 3.07 -13.95 -3.39
C SER A 65 3.98 -14.59 -4.43
N ASN A 66 4.56 -13.80 -5.35
CA ASN A 66 5.34 -14.28 -6.50
C ASN A 66 4.58 -15.21 -7.45
N ASN A 67 3.24 -15.16 -7.45
CA ASN A 67 2.42 -15.88 -8.42
C ASN A 67 2.55 -15.26 -9.81
N GLU A 68 2.78 -13.95 -9.87
CA GLU A 68 3.01 -13.19 -11.10
C GLU A 68 4.24 -12.29 -10.97
N ALA A 69 4.86 -12.00 -12.11
CA ALA A 69 5.92 -11.00 -12.20
C ALA A 69 5.35 -9.60 -11.97
N ILE A 70 6.16 -8.72 -11.36
CA ILE A 70 5.81 -7.31 -11.19
C ILE A 70 5.82 -6.66 -12.58
N PRO A 71 4.71 -6.07 -13.05
CA PRO A 71 4.68 -5.38 -14.34
C PRO A 71 5.42 -4.04 -14.22
N PHE A 72 5.68 -3.42 -15.38
CA PHE A 72 6.15 -2.04 -15.38
C PHE A 72 5.04 -1.10 -14.91
N PHE A 73 5.37 -0.24 -13.95
CA PHE A 73 4.50 0.83 -13.48
C PHE A 73 5.16 2.18 -13.79
N GLU A 74 4.35 3.16 -14.18
CA GLU A 74 4.82 4.54 -14.34
C GLU A 74 5.23 5.16 -12.98
N ASP A 75 4.55 4.75 -11.90
CA ASP A 75 4.86 5.15 -10.53
C ASP A 75 5.82 4.13 -9.90
N GLU A 76 7.10 4.51 -9.78
CA GLU A 76 8.17 3.67 -9.22
C GLU A 76 7.91 3.23 -7.76
N ASN A 77 7.04 3.95 -7.04
CA ASN A 77 6.69 3.58 -5.67
C ASN A 77 5.94 2.26 -5.59
N TYR A 78 5.27 1.82 -6.67
CA TYR A 78 4.47 0.59 -6.65
C TYR A 78 5.34 -0.65 -6.49
N GLU A 79 6.42 -0.72 -7.26
CA GLU A 79 7.41 -1.78 -7.12
C GLU A 79 8.02 -1.76 -5.71
N LYS A 80 8.36 -0.58 -5.20
CA LYS A 80 8.86 -0.42 -3.83
C LYS A 80 7.87 -0.98 -2.80
N PHE A 81 6.57 -0.68 -2.90
CA PHE A 81 5.56 -1.19 -1.97
C PHE A 81 5.45 -2.72 -2.03
N ILE A 82 5.42 -3.30 -3.22
CA ILE A 82 5.38 -4.76 -3.40
C ILE A 82 6.61 -5.41 -2.76
N LEU A 83 7.80 -4.85 -3.00
CA LEU A 83 9.06 -5.38 -2.43
C LEU A 83 9.11 -5.24 -0.90
N MET A 84 8.54 -4.17 -0.34
CA MET A 84 8.44 -4.01 1.12
C MET A 84 7.46 -5.01 1.74
N MET A 85 6.33 -5.27 1.08
CA MET A 85 5.34 -6.26 1.52
C MET A 85 5.91 -7.68 1.54
N LYS A 86 6.75 -8.04 0.55
CA LYS A 86 7.44 -9.35 0.50
C LYS A 86 8.40 -9.61 1.66
N LYS A 87 8.97 -8.56 2.26
CA LYS A 87 9.96 -8.67 3.33
C LYS A 87 9.33 -8.71 4.73
N SER A 88 8.02 -8.51 4.84
CA SER A 88 7.29 -8.28 6.09
C SER A 88 6.69 -9.54 6.71
#